data_AF-A0A7C2ND97-F1
#
_entry.id   AF-A0A7C2ND97-F1
#
_cell.length_a   1.000
_cell.length_b   1.000
_cell.length_c   1.000
_cell.angle_alpha   90.00
_cell.angle_beta   90.00
_cell.angle_gamma   90.00
#
_symmetry.space_group_name_H-M   'P 1'
#
loop_
_entity.id
_entity.type
_entity.pdbx_description
1 polymer ?
#
loop_
_entity_poly.entity_id
_entity_poly.type
_entity_poly.pdbx_seq_one_letter_code
_entity_poly.pdbx_strand_id
1 'polypeptide(L)'
;MPNEPCSPGNRAPRGAGSQRPPGQSRGGGTTPQLPTRGLRPELRVGAPNYIARFQDALKECPPGHNFRLYFAGWDSTWSLTKTQRKDVLDGVAALSPQVRNQIKSIIARQERALKKRDILHVCCVTASPFTTGLGNEHPLENGLAFLDPYGIPYLPGSGVKGSVRR
;
A
#
# COMPACT_ATOMS: atom_id res chain seq x y z
N MET A 1 11.84 31.21 -11.20
CA MET A 1 12.70 30.04 -10.95
C MET A 1 11.99 28.81 -11.50
N PRO A 2 12.43 28.20 -12.61
CA PRO A 2 11.80 26.99 -13.13
C PRO A 2 12.18 25.79 -12.26
N ASN A 3 11.17 25.08 -11.73
CA ASN A 3 11.32 23.88 -10.91
C ASN A 3 11.62 22.67 -11.79
N GLU A 4 12.79 22.05 -11.60
CA GLU A 4 13.08 20.74 -12.17
C GLU A 4 12.33 19.62 -11.42
N PRO A 5 11.87 18.57 -12.14
CA PRO A 5 11.23 17.41 -11.52
C PRO A 5 12.26 16.47 -10.85
N CYS A 6 11.99 16.12 -9.60
CA CYS A 6 12.81 15.24 -8.77
C CYS A 6 12.80 13.79 -9.30
N SER A 7 13.96 13.27 -9.72
CA SER A 7 14.15 11.88 -10.21
C SER A 7 14.96 11.05 -9.21
N PRO A 8 14.53 9.83 -8.81
CA PRO A 8 15.31 8.95 -7.96
C PRO A 8 16.36 8.16 -8.76
N GLY A 9 17.61 8.20 -8.31
CA GLY A 9 18.77 7.55 -8.93
C GLY A 9 18.77 6.02 -8.83
N ASN A 10 19.19 5.38 -9.92
CA ASN A 10 19.44 3.95 -10.06
C ASN A 10 20.55 3.46 -9.12
N ARG A 11 20.30 2.34 -8.41
CA ARG A 11 21.33 1.58 -7.69
C ARG A 11 21.39 0.14 -8.24
N ALA A 12 22.61 -0.28 -8.56
CA ALA A 12 22.99 -1.47 -9.32
C ALA A 12 22.67 -2.83 -8.67
N PRO A 13 22.56 -3.93 -9.46
CA PRO A 13 22.61 -5.28 -8.92
C PRO A 13 24.06 -5.78 -8.76
N ARG A 14 24.43 -6.21 -7.55
CA ARG A 14 25.61 -7.03 -7.27
C ARG A 14 25.27 -8.50 -7.49
N GLY A 15 26.10 -9.20 -8.27
CA GLY A 15 25.84 -10.54 -8.76
C GLY A 15 26.20 -11.68 -7.82
N ALA A 16 26.13 -12.90 -8.35
CA ALA A 16 27.05 -14.02 -8.16
C ALA A 16 26.47 -15.25 -8.85
N GLY A 17 27.07 -15.67 -9.96
CA GLY A 17 26.83 -16.96 -10.56
C GLY A 17 27.56 -18.05 -9.77
N SER A 18 26.91 -19.19 -9.57
CA SER A 18 27.57 -20.44 -9.18
C SER A 18 26.82 -21.59 -9.85
N GLN A 19 27.52 -22.25 -10.77
CA GLN A 19 27.10 -23.44 -11.49
C GLN A 19 27.20 -24.67 -10.56
N ARG A 20 26.29 -25.64 -10.71
CA ARG A 20 26.36 -26.94 -10.03
C ARG A 20 26.18 -28.07 -11.08
N PRO A 21 27.02 -29.11 -11.09
CA PRO A 21 26.99 -30.16 -12.12
C PRO A 21 26.03 -31.32 -11.80
N PRO A 22 25.71 -32.20 -12.78
CA PRO A 22 24.64 -33.19 -12.69
C PRO A 22 25.12 -34.57 -12.24
N GLY A 23 24.25 -35.39 -11.63
CA GLY A 23 24.56 -36.79 -11.34
C GLY A 23 23.52 -37.59 -10.53
N GLN A 24 22.80 -38.45 -11.26
CA GLN A 24 22.29 -39.79 -10.91
C GLN A 24 21.11 -40.03 -9.96
N SER A 25 20.19 -40.85 -10.50
CA SER A 25 18.99 -41.44 -9.90
C SER A 25 19.29 -42.71 -9.10
N ARG A 26 18.51 -42.96 -8.03
CA ARG A 26 18.08 -44.30 -7.64
C ARG A 26 16.64 -44.26 -7.11
N GLY A 27 15.84 -45.20 -7.58
CA GLY A 27 14.43 -45.32 -7.30
C GLY A 27 14.10 -45.83 -5.91
N GLY A 28 12.86 -45.56 -5.51
CA GLY A 28 12.18 -46.15 -4.37
C GLY A 28 10.69 -45.84 -4.55
N GLY A 29 9.91 -46.86 -4.92
CA GLY A 29 8.48 -46.75 -5.10
C GLY A 29 7.80 -46.41 -3.77
N THR A 30 7.34 -45.18 -3.66
CA THR A 30 6.28 -44.78 -2.75
C THR A 30 5.52 -43.72 -3.51
N THR A 31 4.25 -43.97 -3.82
CA THR A 31 3.38 -42.98 -4.46
C THR A 31 3.56 -41.64 -3.74
N PRO A 32 4.08 -40.59 -4.40
CA PRO A 32 4.22 -39.31 -3.74
C PRO A 32 2.81 -38.79 -3.53
N GLN A 33 2.27 -38.95 -2.32
CA GLN A 33 1.28 -37.98 -1.87
C GLN A 33 1.99 -36.65 -1.94
N LEU A 34 1.58 -35.81 -2.91
CA LEU A 34 2.07 -34.45 -2.97
C LEU A 34 1.92 -33.89 -1.55
N PRO A 35 2.98 -33.33 -0.95
CA PRO A 35 2.77 -32.56 0.25
C PRO A 35 1.73 -31.52 -0.14
N THR A 36 0.57 -31.56 0.51
CA THR A 36 -0.43 -30.50 0.43
C THR A 36 0.28 -29.28 0.97
N ARG A 37 1.01 -28.60 0.08
CA ARG A 37 1.75 -27.37 0.33
C ARG A 37 0.68 -26.45 0.87
N GLY A 38 0.65 -26.31 2.20
CA GLY A 38 -0.51 -25.82 2.94
C GLY A 38 -1.12 -24.69 2.15
N LEU A 39 -2.31 -24.93 1.57
CA LEU A 39 -2.98 -23.92 0.77
C LEU A 39 -3.09 -22.74 1.71
N ARG A 40 -2.39 -21.64 1.37
CA ARG A 40 -2.62 -20.38 2.08
C ARG A 40 -4.13 -20.16 1.95
N PRO A 41 -4.88 -20.06 3.05
CA PRO A 41 -6.31 -19.89 2.95
C PRO A 41 -6.56 -18.65 2.10
N GLU A 42 -7.42 -18.79 1.09
CA GLU A 42 -7.72 -17.69 0.17
C GLU A 42 -8.34 -16.55 0.98
N LEU A 43 -7.59 -15.45 1.06
CA LEU A 43 -8.04 -14.25 1.74
C LEU A 43 -9.12 -13.57 0.91
N ARG A 44 -10.14 -13.06 1.59
CA ARG A 44 -11.33 -12.46 1.00
C ARG A 44 -11.39 -10.97 1.30
N VAL A 45 -11.99 -10.25 0.36
CA VAL A 45 -12.31 -8.83 0.48
C VAL A 45 -13.51 -8.64 1.41
N GLY A 46 -13.43 -7.66 2.31
CA GLY A 46 -14.53 -7.21 3.16
C GLY A 46 -15.64 -6.44 2.45
N ALA A 47 -16.10 -6.90 1.29
CA ALA A 47 -17.11 -6.23 0.48
C ALA A 47 -18.23 -7.19 0.05
N PRO A 48 -19.44 -6.68 -0.27
CA PRO A 48 -20.51 -7.48 -0.84
C PRO A 48 -20.06 -8.28 -2.07
N ASN A 49 -20.66 -9.46 -2.29
CA ASN A 49 -20.27 -10.38 -3.37
C ASN A 49 -20.22 -9.74 -4.77
N TYR A 50 -21.13 -8.81 -5.05
CA TYR A 50 -21.17 -8.11 -6.35
C TYR A 50 -19.98 -7.16 -6.57
N ILE A 51 -19.28 -6.76 -5.51
CA ILE A 51 -18.02 -6.01 -5.53
C ILE A 51 -16.84 -6.98 -5.45
N ALA A 52 -16.90 -7.97 -4.55
CA ALA A 52 -15.80 -8.91 -4.30
C ALA A 52 -15.36 -9.68 -5.56
N ARG A 53 -16.28 -9.94 -6.51
CA ARG A 53 -15.94 -10.53 -7.82
C ARG A 53 -14.92 -9.71 -8.64
N PHE A 54 -14.72 -8.44 -8.31
CA PHE A 54 -13.74 -7.55 -8.94
C PHE A 54 -12.46 -7.38 -8.10
N GLN A 55 -12.16 -8.32 -7.19
CA GLN A 55 -11.02 -8.23 -6.25
C GLN A 55 -9.68 -7.82 -6.89
N ASP A 56 -9.42 -8.25 -8.12
CA ASP A 56 -8.18 -7.91 -8.81
C ASP A 56 -8.16 -6.46 -9.27
N ALA A 57 -9.29 -5.92 -9.74
CA ALA A 57 -9.43 -4.51 -10.08
C ALA A 57 -9.41 -3.61 -8.84
N LEU A 58 -9.88 -4.10 -7.69
CA LEU A 58 -9.82 -3.34 -6.44
C LEU A 58 -8.37 -3.03 -6.04
N LYS A 59 -7.40 -3.90 -6.37
CA LYS A 59 -5.97 -3.64 -6.11
C LYS A 59 -5.44 -2.36 -6.78
N GLU A 60 -6.10 -1.90 -7.85
CA GLU A 60 -5.74 -0.65 -8.54
C GLU A 60 -6.34 0.61 -7.89
N CYS A 61 -7.30 0.43 -6.98
CA CYS A 61 -7.93 1.53 -6.25
C CYS A 61 -6.92 2.26 -5.34
N PRO A 62 -7.19 3.53 -4.98
CA PRO A 62 -6.36 4.26 -4.04
C PRO A 62 -6.16 3.49 -2.72
N PRO A 63 -4.96 3.59 -2.10
CA PRO A 63 -4.59 2.78 -0.94
C PRO A 63 -5.58 2.94 0.22
N GLY A 64 -6.14 4.13 0.43
CA GLY A 64 -7.14 4.36 1.47
C GLY A 64 -8.47 3.62 1.25
N HIS A 65 -8.88 3.39 0.00
CA HIS A 65 -10.05 2.57 -0.29
C HIS A 65 -9.77 1.09 -0.01
N ASN A 66 -8.61 0.60 -0.42
CA ASN A 66 -8.21 -0.78 -0.14
C ASN A 66 -7.98 -1.03 1.34
N PHE A 67 -7.44 -0.05 2.07
CA PHE A 67 -7.28 -0.12 3.50
C PHE A 67 -8.64 -0.10 4.21
N ARG A 68 -9.49 0.90 3.95
CA ARG A 68 -10.70 1.13 4.76
C ARG A 68 -11.92 0.34 4.30
N LEU A 69 -12.12 0.18 3.00
CA LEU A 69 -13.36 -0.35 2.42
C LEU A 69 -13.19 -1.77 1.88
N TYR A 70 -12.10 -2.02 1.15
CA TYR A 70 -11.89 -3.26 0.40
C TYR A 70 -10.78 -4.12 1.01
N PHE A 71 -10.63 -4.06 2.33
CA PHE A 71 -9.57 -4.78 3.02
C PHE A 71 -9.66 -6.28 2.75
N ALA A 72 -8.63 -6.85 2.13
CA ALA A 72 -8.59 -8.22 1.65
C ALA A 72 -7.86 -9.17 2.60
N GLY A 73 -8.10 -9.02 3.91
CA GLY A 73 -7.41 -9.78 4.96
C GLY A 73 -8.24 -10.81 5.69
N TRP A 74 -9.47 -11.07 5.24
CA TRP A 74 -10.42 -11.93 5.94
C TRP A 74 -10.31 -13.38 5.48
N ASP A 75 -10.33 -14.32 6.43
CA ASP A 75 -10.46 -15.74 6.12
C ASP A 75 -11.93 -16.15 5.86
N SER A 76 -12.17 -17.45 5.62
CA SER A 76 -13.52 -17.99 5.41
C SER A 76 -14.46 -17.84 6.61
N THR A 77 -13.91 -17.58 7.81
CA THR A 77 -14.63 -17.36 9.07
C THR A 77 -14.66 -15.89 9.47
N TRP A 78 -14.32 -14.96 8.56
CA TRP A 78 -14.27 -13.52 8.83
C TRP A 78 -13.35 -13.13 9.98
N SER A 79 -12.23 -13.84 10.13
CA SER A 79 -11.22 -13.59 11.15
C SER A 79 -9.90 -13.12 10.53
N LEU A 80 -9.11 -12.36 11.31
CA LEU A 80 -7.82 -11.81 10.90
C LEU A 80 -6.68 -12.57 11.56
N THR A 81 -5.96 -13.42 10.82
CA THR A 81 -4.78 -14.10 11.38
C THR A 81 -3.55 -13.18 11.34
N LYS A 82 -2.70 -13.25 12.38
CA LYS A 82 -1.54 -12.34 12.55
C LYS A 82 -0.55 -12.38 11.39
N THR A 83 -0.26 -13.57 10.86
CA THR A 83 0.71 -13.78 9.77
C THR A 83 0.24 -13.16 8.46
N GLN A 84 -1.08 -13.12 8.21
CA GLN A 84 -1.66 -12.66 6.95
C GLN A 84 -1.82 -11.13 6.89
N ARG A 85 -1.80 -10.44 8.02
CA ARG A 85 -1.91 -8.97 8.09
C ARG A 85 -0.82 -8.26 7.27
N LYS A 86 0.42 -8.76 7.34
CA LYS A 86 1.57 -8.13 6.69
C LYS A 86 1.47 -8.23 5.16
N ASP A 87 1.21 -9.43 4.64
CA ASP A 87 1.11 -9.69 3.20
C ASP A 87 0.02 -8.81 2.55
N VAL A 88 -1.10 -8.58 3.26
CA VAL A 88 -2.20 -7.73 2.77
C VAL A 88 -1.81 -6.26 2.81
N LEU A 89 -1.15 -5.80 3.87
CA LEU A 89 -0.68 -4.41 3.99
C LEU A 89 0.32 -4.04 2.90
N ASP A 90 1.22 -4.95 2.54
CA ASP A 90 2.16 -4.74 1.44
C ASP A 90 1.42 -4.54 0.10
N GLY A 91 0.30 -5.23 -0.10
CA GLY A 91 -0.58 -5.05 -1.26
C GLY A 91 -1.34 -3.73 -1.27
N VAL A 92 -1.71 -3.20 -0.10
CA VAL A 92 -2.43 -1.91 0.04
C VAL A 92 -1.52 -0.72 -0.27
N ALA A 93 -0.20 -0.85 -0.10
CA ALA A 93 0.75 0.25 -0.30
C ALA A 93 0.96 0.64 -1.78
N ALA A 94 0.42 -0.11 -2.74
CA ALA A 94 0.59 0.13 -4.15
C ALA A 94 -0.10 1.43 -4.61
N LEU A 95 0.67 2.32 -5.25
CA LEU A 95 0.17 3.55 -5.88
C LEU A 95 0.11 3.36 -7.40
N SER A 96 -1.09 3.04 -7.90
CA SER A 96 -1.33 2.86 -9.33
C SER A 96 -1.06 4.16 -10.12
N PRO A 97 -0.74 4.08 -11.44
CA PRO A 97 -0.50 5.26 -12.26
C PRO A 97 -1.65 6.27 -12.26
N GLN A 98 -2.89 5.78 -12.20
CA GLN A 98 -4.09 6.60 -12.13
C GLN A 98 -4.14 7.43 -10.84
N VAL A 99 -3.85 6.81 -9.69
CA VAL A 99 -3.81 7.50 -8.39
C VAL A 99 -2.70 8.57 -8.39
N ARG A 100 -1.55 8.29 -9.00
CA ARG A 100 -0.46 9.28 -9.14
C ARG A 100 -0.90 10.49 -9.97
N ASN A 101 -1.64 10.27 -11.05
CA ASN A 101 -2.18 11.36 -11.87
C ASN A 101 -3.26 12.17 -11.13
N GLN A 102 -4.05 11.50 -10.30
CA GLN A 102 -5.02 12.16 -9.42
C GLN A 102 -4.32 13.04 -8.37
N ILE A 103 -3.28 12.55 -7.71
CA ILE A 103 -2.45 13.33 -6.78
C ILE A 103 -1.91 14.59 -7.46
N LYS A 104 -1.30 14.45 -8.65
CA LYS A 104 -0.80 15.59 -9.44
C LYS A 104 -1.90 16.62 -9.72
N SER A 105 -3.09 16.15 -10.09
CA SER A 105 -4.23 17.03 -10.40
C SER A 105 -4.74 17.77 -9.16
N ILE A 106 -4.77 17.10 -8.00
CA ILE A 106 -5.16 17.72 -6.72
C ILE A 106 -4.14 18.80 -6.32
N ILE A 107 -2.84 18.49 -6.40
CA ILE A 107 -1.76 19.45 -6.10
C ILE A 107 -1.86 20.66 -7.02
N ALA A 108 -1.98 20.46 -8.33
CA ALA A 108 -2.12 21.55 -9.29
C ALA A 108 -3.34 22.46 -8.99
N ARG A 109 -4.46 21.88 -8.54
CA ARG A 109 -5.63 22.65 -8.11
C ARG A 109 -5.37 23.45 -6.83
N GLN A 110 -4.68 22.85 -5.85
CA GLN A 110 -4.28 23.53 -4.61
C GLN A 110 -3.35 24.71 -4.91
N GLU A 111 -2.30 24.51 -5.71
CA GLU A 111 -1.38 25.57 -6.12
C GLU A 111 -2.09 26.75 -6.81
N ARG A 112 -3.04 26.46 -7.70
CA ARG A 112 -3.85 27.50 -8.35
C ARG A 112 -4.69 28.30 -7.34
N ALA A 113 -5.22 27.65 -6.31
CA ALA A 113 -5.97 28.32 -5.25
C ALA A 113 -5.08 29.17 -4.35
N LEU A 114 -3.84 28.72 -4.10
CA LEU A 114 -2.86 29.43 -3.27
C LEU A 114 -2.36 30.72 -3.94
N LYS A 115 -2.15 30.74 -5.26
CA LYS A 115 -1.66 31.91 -6.01
C LYS A 115 -2.50 33.18 -5.83
N LYS A 116 -3.75 33.07 -5.37
CA LYS A 116 -4.67 34.20 -5.16
C LYS A 116 -4.63 34.75 -3.73
N ARG A 117 -3.71 34.29 -2.89
CA ARG A 117 -3.69 34.58 -1.46
C ARG A 117 -2.26 34.80 -0.97
N ASP A 118 -2.13 35.63 0.06
CA ASP A 118 -0.87 35.79 0.79
C ASP A 118 -0.68 34.62 1.77
N ILE A 119 -0.12 33.51 1.29
CA ILE A 119 0.06 32.26 2.04
C ILE A 119 1.48 31.74 1.83
N LEU A 120 2.14 31.36 2.93
CA LEU A 120 3.39 30.59 2.88
C LEU A 120 3.10 29.15 2.41
N HIS A 121 3.68 28.76 1.28
CA HIS A 121 3.61 27.40 0.76
C HIS A 121 4.98 26.73 0.82
N VAL A 122 5.04 25.53 1.41
CA VAL A 122 6.28 24.77 1.60
C VAL A 122 6.09 23.35 1.08
N CYS A 123 7.00 22.92 0.20
CA CYS A 123 7.09 21.53 -0.24
C CYS A 123 8.11 20.80 0.61
N CYS A 124 7.70 19.69 1.25
CA CYS A 124 8.56 18.89 2.11
C CYS A 124 8.59 17.44 1.63
N VAL A 125 9.70 16.76 1.92
CA VAL A 125 9.83 15.31 1.81
C VAL A 125 10.03 14.72 3.19
N THR A 126 9.57 13.49 3.38
CA THR A 126 9.65 12.81 4.68
C THR A 126 11.05 12.27 4.89
N ALA A 127 11.72 12.69 5.96
CA ALA A 127 13.08 12.22 6.29
C ALA A 127 13.10 10.77 6.81
N SER A 128 11.96 10.28 7.30
CA SER A 128 11.78 8.92 7.83
C SER A 128 10.34 8.44 7.58
N PRO A 129 10.08 7.12 7.71
CA PRO A 129 8.71 6.62 7.76
C PRO A 129 7.93 7.34 8.86
N PHE A 130 6.76 7.86 8.53
CA PHE A 130 5.88 8.54 9.47
C PHE A 130 4.48 7.97 9.35
N THR A 131 3.75 7.99 10.46
CA THR A 131 2.39 7.45 10.52
C THR A 131 1.45 8.54 10.99
N THR A 132 0.27 8.65 10.36
CA THR A 132 -0.75 9.63 10.72
C THR A 132 -2.09 8.92 10.89
N GLY A 133 -2.92 9.40 11.82
CA GLY A 133 -4.24 8.82 12.05
C GLY A 133 -4.25 7.50 12.81
N LEU A 134 -3.24 7.22 13.65
CA LEU A 134 -3.17 6.01 14.49
C LEU A 134 -4.40 5.81 15.39
N GLY A 135 -5.11 6.89 15.72
CA GLY A 135 -6.36 6.83 16.49
C GLY A 135 -7.61 6.52 15.67
N ASN A 136 -7.50 6.35 14.35
CA ASN A 136 -8.63 5.98 13.52
C ASN A 136 -8.96 4.49 13.71
N GLU A 137 -10.24 4.15 13.69
CA GLU A 137 -10.68 2.75 13.78
C GLU A 137 -10.27 1.98 12.53
N HIS A 138 -9.72 0.78 12.73
CA HIS A 138 -9.42 -0.16 11.67
C HIS A 138 -9.34 -1.58 12.23
N PRO A 139 -9.72 -2.63 11.45
CA PRO A 139 -9.62 -4.02 11.90
C PRO A 139 -8.21 -4.48 12.33
N LEU A 140 -7.16 -3.75 11.92
CA LEU A 140 -5.77 -4.01 12.30
C LEU A 140 -5.33 -3.27 13.58
N GLU A 141 -6.26 -2.75 14.37
CA GLU A 141 -6.05 -1.99 15.62
C GLU A 141 -5.37 -0.61 15.44
N ASN A 142 -4.69 -0.39 14.32
CA ASN A 142 -4.07 0.88 13.96
C ASN A 142 -4.70 1.41 12.67
N GLY A 143 -5.40 2.53 12.77
CA GLY A 143 -5.87 3.25 11.60
C GLY A 143 -4.80 4.12 10.97
N LEU A 144 -5.10 4.60 9.76
CA LEU A 144 -4.29 5.56 9.03
C LEU A 144 -5.19 6.70 8.52
N ALA A 145 -4.61 7.88 8.29
CA ALA A 145 -5.32 9.01 7.73
C ALA A 145 -5.28 9.00 6.19
N PHE A 146 -6.46 8.97 5.57
CA PHE A 146 -6.64 9.09 4.12
C PHE A 146 -7.61 10.22 3.80
N LEU A 147 -7.36 10.94 2.71
CA LEU A 147 -8.15 12.08 2.26
C LEU A 147 -9.40 11.57 1.56
N ASP A 148 -10.56 11.78 2.17
CA ASP A 148 -11.85 11.46 1.56
C ASP A 148 -12.27 12.55 0.53
N PRO A 149 -12.88 12.20 -0.61
CA PRO A 149 -13.25 10.85 -1.07
C PRO A 149 -12.15 10.15 -1.92
N TYR A 150 -10.90 10.63 -1.88
CA TYR A 150 -9.87 10.21 -2.82
C TYR A 150 -9.06 9.00 -2.35
N GLY A 151 -9.07 8.68 -1.05
CA GLY A 151 -8.32 7.55 -0.49
C GLY A 151 -6.80 7.72 -0.57
N ILE A 152 -6.30 8.95 -0.63
CA ILE A 152 -4.87 9.28 -0.73
C ILE A 152 -4.32 9.58 0.68
N PRO A 153 -3.14 9.07 1.08
CA PRO A 153 -2.54 9.41 2.36
C PRO A 153 -2.29 10.92 2.48
N TYR A 154 -2.59 11.52 3.63
CA TYR A 154 -2.35 12.94 3.85
C TYR A 154 -1.88 13.21 5.28
N LEU A 155 -1.23 14.36 5.48
CA LEU A 155 -0.86 14.85 6.80
C LEU A 155 -1.92 15.87 7.28
N PRO A 156 -2.67 15.59 8.36
CA PRO A 156 -3.65 16.53 8.87
C PRO A 156 -3.01 17.84 9.34
N GLY A 157 -3.63 18.97 9.01
CA GLY A 157 -3.14 20.30 9.40
C GLY A 157 -3.09 20.50 10.92
N SER A 158 -3.96 19.83 11.68
CA SER A 158 -3.90 19.81 13.15
C SER A 158 -2.60 19.20 13.68
N GLY A 159 -2.10 18.15 13.02
CA GLY A 159 -0.80 17.54 13.33
C GLY A 159 0.36 18.51 13.09
N VAL A 160 0.36 19.19 11.93
CA VAL A 160 1.38 20.21 11.61
C VAL A 160 1.34 21.36 12.62
N LYS A 161 0.14 21.91 12.88
CA LYS A 161 -0.05 23.00 13.85
C LYS A 161 0.42 22.60 15.24
N GLY A 162 0.14 21.37 15.67
CA GLY A 162 0.60 20.85 16.96
C GLY A 162 2.12 20.79 17.07
N SER A 163 2.80 20.36 16.01
CA SER A 163 4.27 20.30 15.97
C SER A 163 4.94 21.66 15.94
N VAL A 164 4.42 22.62 15.18
CA VAL A 164 4.99 23.98 15.07
C VAL A 164 4.76 24.81 16.35
N ARG A 165 3.69 24.51 17.10
CA ARG A 165 3.35 25.24 18.33
C ARG A 165 4.26 24.91 19.51
N ARG A 166 4.92 23.74 19.51
CA ARG A 166 5.80 23.28 20.59
C ARG A 166 7.23 23.72 20.32
#